data_AF-A0A3G4VK62-F1
#
_entry.id   AF-A0A3G4VK62-F1
#
_cell.length_a   1.000
_cell.length_b   1.000
_cell.length_c   1.000
_cell.angle_alpha   90.00
_cell.angle_beta   90.00
_cell.angle_gamma   90.00
#
_symmetry.space_group_name_H-M   'P 1'
#
loop_
_entity.id
_entity.type
_entity.pdbx_description
1 polymer ?
#
loop_
_entity_poly.entity_id
_entity_poly.type
_entity_poly.pdbx_seq_one_letter_code
_entity_poly.pdbx_strand_id
1 'polypeptide(L)'
;MTASGSGHEPASTSGWDARLYWRWIGYNTLAFLTVLTVGFLLILLGNDVLHMNLASRNVILALLIATLGAALFGGVLGALQWLVVKERVPVPRKVWVTSNVGPALLAWLLVIMPAVISAQGSHQTVSTAYLLAASQSLALGPLLGLSQSLVLRKVTTRWKWWIGANLASWLIVDALIYLLSRWAADLNVLTGDGSLVEVYLTLIATTPLTGRALLWVLAPTALTAAR
;
A
#
# COMPACT_ATOMS: atom_id res chain seq x y z
N MET A 1 37.45 -43.52 -6.45
CA MET A 1 36.83 -42.26 -6.91
C MET A 1 35.41 -42.22 -6.36
N THR A 2 35.22 -41.58 -5.22
CA THR A 2 33.93 -41.51 -4.51
C THR A 2 33.17 -40.28 -4.96
N ALA A 3 31.93 -40.48 -5.40
CA ALA A 3 31.03 -39.42 -5.85
C ALA A 3 30.75 -38.43 -4.71
N SER A 4 31.11 -37.17 -4.95
CA SER A 4 30.70 -36.03 -4.14
C SER A 4 29.18 -35.89 -4.27
N GLY A 5 28.46 -36.39 -3.26
CA GLY A 5 27.04 -36.16 -3.11
C GLY A 5 26.79 -34.66 -2.90
N SER A 6 26.24 -34.00 -3.90
CA SER A 6 25.70 -32.66 -3.79
C SER A 6 24.57 -32.70 -2.76
N GLY A 7 24.88 -32.35 -1.52
CA GLY A 7 23.91 -32.19 -0.45
C GLY A 7 22.86 -31.18 -0.89
N HIS A 8 21.70 -31.68 -1.30
CA HIS A 8 20.49 -30.87 -1.33
C HIS A 8 20.25 -30.44 0.11
N GLU A 9 20.56 -29.19 0.42
CA GLU A 9 20.08 -28.57 1.65
C GLU A 9 18.57 -28.83 1.71
N PRO A 10 18.07 -29.47 2.78
CA PRO A 10 16.66 -29.71 2.93
C PRO A 10 15.94 -28.37 2.84
N ALA A 11 14.99 -28.27 1.90
CA ALA A 11 14.23 -27.05 1.69
C ALA A 11 13.71 -26.55 3.03
N SER A 12 14.20 -25.39 3.46
CA SER A 12 13.88 -24.75 4.74
C SER A 12 12.36 -24.75 4.94
N THR A 13 11.90 -25.60 5.87
CA THR A 13 10.49 -25.73 6.26
C THR A 13 9.97 -24.47 6.98
N SER A 14 10.89 -23.57 7.38
CA SER A 14 10.60 -22.45 8.26
C SER A 14 9.68 -21.37 7.66
N GLY A 15 9.36 -21.45 6.36
CA GLY A 15 8.57 -20.43 5.66
C GLY A 15 9.27 -19.06 5.55
N TRP A 16 10.36 -18.87 6.29
CA TRP A 16 11.18 -17.68 6.29
C TRP A 16 12.15 -17.69 5.10
N ASP A 17 12.18 -16.58 4.38
CA ASP A 17 13.12 -16.33 3.29
C ASP A 17 13.50 -14.85 3.31
N ALA A 18 14.73 -14.58 3.74
CA ALA A 18 15.25 -13.22 3.86
C ALA A 18 15.33 -12.50 2.51
N ARG A 19 15.58 -13.22 1.41
CA ARG A 19 15.63 -12.63 0.07
C ARG A 19 14.25 -12.14 -0.35
N LEU A 20 13.21 -12.97 -0.15
CA LEU A 20 11.83 -12.57 -0.44
C LEU A 20 11.36 -11.44 0.48
N TYR A 21 11.75 -11.46 1.76
CA TYR A 21 11.47 -10.37 2.70
C TYR A 21 12.00 -9.02 2.20
N TRP A 22 13.28 -8.96 1.85
CA TRP A 22 13.91 -7.72 1.38
C TRP A 22 13.40 -7.29 0.00
N ARG A 23 13.08 -8.25 -0.88
CA ARG A 23 12.39 -7.95 -2.15
C ARG A 23 11.03 -7.33 -1.93
N TRP A 24 10.25 -7.83 -0.97
CA TRP A 24 8.97 -7.24 -0.62
C TRP A 24 9.12 -5.79 -0.16
N ILE A 25 10.04 -5.53 0.77
CA ILE A 25 10.32 -4.17 1.25
C ILE A 25 10.75 -3.26 0.09
N GLY A 26 11.70 -3.70 -0.73
CA GLY A 26 12.22 -2.92 -1.85
C GLY A 26 11.15 -2.61 -2.90
N TYR A 27 10.32 -3.58 -3.27
CA TYR A 27 9.26 -3.39 -4.25
C TYR A 27 8.10 -2.52 -3.73
N ASN A 28 7.71 -2.65 -2.47
CA ASN A 28 6.70 -1.76 -1.89
C ASN A 28 7.25 -0.34 -1.74
N THR A 29 8.51 -0.19 -1.33
CA THR A 29 9.20 1.11 -1.28
C THR A 29 9.20 1.78 -2.65
N LEU A 30 9.63 1.07 -3.69
CA LEU A 30 9.63 1.58 -5.06
C LEU A 30 8.23 1.95 -5.55
N ALA A 31 7.21 1.15 -5.19
CA ALA A 31 5.83 1.45 -5.51
C ALA A 31 5.38 2.77 -4.87
N PHE A 32 5.62 2.94 -3.57
CA PHE A 32 5.27 4.18 -2.86
C PHE A 32 6.02 5.38 -3.42
N LEU A 33 7.34 5.27 -3.66
CA LEU A 33 8.12 6.33 -4.29
C LEU A 33 7.52 6.73 -5.65
N THR A 34 7.17 5.75 -6.48
CA THR A 34 6.58 6.00 -7.81
C THR A 34 5.23 6.70 -7.68
N VAL A 35 4.33 6.16 -6.87
CA VAL A 35 2.97 6.68 -6.68
C VAL A 35 3.01 8.12 -6.16
N LEU A 36 3.83 8.36 -5.14
CA LEU A 36 3.93 9.68 -4.51
C LEU A 36 4.64 10.68 -5.42
N THR A 37 5.67 10.27 -6.16
CA THR A 37 6.37 11.16 -7.12
C THR A 37 5.43 11.57 -8.25
N VAL A 38 4.70 10.61 -8.83
CA VAL A 38 3.72 10.91 -9.88
C VAL A 38 2.59 11.78 -9.33
N GLY A 39 2.08 11.49 -8.13
CA GLY A 39 1.08 12.33 -7.47
C GLY A 39 1.56 13.77 -7.27
N PHE A 40 2.79 13.95 -6.79
CA PHE A 40 3.41 15.26 -6.62
C PHE A 40 3.56 16.02 -7.96
N LEU A 41 4.07 15.37 -9.00
CA LEU A 41 4.18 15.98 -10.33
C LEU A 41 2.82 16.39 -10.91
N LEU A 42 1.79 15.56 -10.72
CA LEU A 42 0.42 15.88 -11.14
C LEU A 42 -0.13 17.09 -10.40
N ILE A 43 0.18 17.25 -9.10
CA ILE A 43 -0.21 18.44 -8.33
C ILE A 43 0.50 19.68 -8.86
N LEU A 44 1.81 19.62 -9.11
CA LEU A 44 2.57 20.74 -9.68
C LEU A 44 2.02 21.17 -11.05
N LEU A 45 1.82 20.21 -11.95
CA LEU A 45 1.22 20.44 -13.27
C LEU A 45 -0.19 21.04 -13.16
N GLY A 46 -1.01 20.55 -12.23
CA GLY A 46 -2.37 21.04 -12.01
C GLY A 46 -2.42 22.49 -11.51
N ASN A 47 -1.48 22.87 -10.64
CA ASN A 47 -1.39 24.21 -10.08
C ASN A 47 -0.84 25.21 -11.09
N ASP A 48 0.27 24.87 -11.76
CA ASP A 48 1.02 25.82 -12.61
C ASP A 48 0.41 25.97 -14.01
N VAL A 49 -0.08 24.89 -14.60
CA VAL A 49 -0.52 24.90 -16.02
C VAL A 49 -2.01 25.16 -16.13
N LEU A 50 -2.80 24.55 -15.24
CA LEU A 50 -4.24 24.48 -15.42
C LEU A 50 -5.01 25.53 -14.60
N HIS A 51 -4.32 26.25 -13.68
CA HIS A 51 -4.93 27.22 -12.75
C HIS A 51 -6.22 26.67 -12.12
N MET A 52 -6.25 25.35 -11.90
CA MET A 52 -7.48 24.65 -11.55
C MET A 52 -7.79 24.91 -10.08
N ASN A 53 -8.77 25.77 -9.84
CA ASN A 53 -9.42 25.79 -8.55
C ASN A 53 -10.12 24.44 -8.38
N LEU A 54 -9.56 23.51 -7.60
CA LEU A 54 -10.17 22.20 -7.33
C LEU A 54 -11.56 22.34 -6.67
N ALA A 55 -11.90 23.52 -6.12
CA ALA A 55 -13.24 23.85 -5.65
C ALA A 55 -14.25 24.09 -6.80
N SER A 56 -13.78 24.36 -8.02
CA SER A 56 -14.62 24.33 -9.23
C SER A 56 -14.94 22.88 -9.55
N ARG A 57 -16.11 22.45 -9.06
CA ARG A 57 -16.84 21.17 -9.08
C ARG A 57 -16.80 20.32 -10.37
N ASN A 58 -15.67 20.16 -11.04
CA ASN A 58 -15.56 19.23 -12.16
C ASN A 58 -15.41 17.82 -11.62
N VAL A 59 -16.55 17.15 -11.45
CA VAL A 59 -16.65 15.70 -11.19
C VAL A 59 -15.72 14.91 -12.12
N ILE A 60 -15.53 15.38 -13.35
CA ILE A 60 -14.60 14.82 -14.34
C ILE A 60 -13.15 14.82 -13.82
N LEU A 61 -12.67 15.94 -13.24
CA LEU A 61 -11.32 16.04 -12.69
C LEU A 61 -11.15 15.14 -11.47
N ALA A 62 -12.15 15.11 -10.58
CA ALA A 62 -12.19 14.21 -9.43
C ALA A 62 -12.11 12.73 -9.87
N LEU A 63 -12.88 12.35 -10.90
CA LEU A 63 -12.86 11.01 -11.48
C LEU A 63 -11.51 10.69 -12.14
N LEU A 64 -10.90 11.66 -12.84
CA LEU A 64 -9.57 11.48 -13.43
C LEU A 64 -8.50 11.26 -12.37
N ILE A 65 -8.45 12.09 -11.32
CA ILE A 65 -7.52 11.96 -10.20
C ILE A 65 -7.74 10.63 -9.48
N ALA A 66 -9.00 10.27 -9.17
CA ALA A 66 -9.31 8.99 -8.54
C ALA A 66 -8.90 7.80 -9.41
N THR A 67 -9.11 7.87 -10.72
CA THR A 67 -8.74 6.80 -11.66
C THR A 67 -7.22 6.67 -11.80
N LEU A 68 -6.51 7.79 -11.95
CA LEU A 68 -5.04 7.81 -11.97
C LEU A 68 -4.47 7.32 -10.65
N GLY A 69 -4.99 7.80 -9.53
CA GLY A 69 -4.67 7.36 -8.19
C GLY A 69 -4.85 5.86 -8.05
N ALA A 70 -6.00 5.31 -8.44
CA ALA A 70 -6.27 3.87 -8.40
C ALA A 70 -5.39 3.04 -9.35
N ALA A 71 -5.09 3.57 -10.53
CA ALA A 71 -4.21 2.91 -11.50
C ALA A 71 -2.77 2.86 -11.00
N LEU A 72 -2.29 3.93 -10.36
CA LEU A 72 -0.97 4.00 -9.75
C LEU A 72 -0.90 3.12 -8.50
N PHE A 73 -1.77 3.39 -7.52
CA PHE A 73 -1.79 2.64 -6.25
C PHE A 73 -2.11 1.17 -6.48
N GLY A 74 -3.11 0.84 -7.29
CA GLY A 74 -3.51 -0.54 -7.50
C GLY A 74 -2.65 -1.27 -8.54
N GLY A 75 -2.29 -0.56 -9.62
CA GLY A 75 -1.55 -1.14 -10.74
C GLY A 75 -0.07 -1.31 -10.44
N VAL A 76 0.61 -0.23 -10.05
CA VAL A 76 2.06 -0.26 -9.78
C VAL A 76 2.37 -1.09 -8.54
N LEU A 77 1.72 -0.81 -7.41
CA LEU A 77 1.91 -1.59 -6.18
C LEU A 77 1.56 -3.06 -6.41
N GLY A 78 0.38 -3.34 -6.99
CA GLY A 78 -0.04 -4.70 -7.27
C GLY A 78 0.92 -5.44 -8.19
N ALA A 79 1.42 -4.79 -9.24
CA ALA A 79 2.35 -5.41 -10.18
C ALA A 79 3.71 -5.72 -9.52
N LEU A 80 4.23 -4.81 -8.70
CA LEU A 80 5.50 -5.00 -7.99
C LEU A 80 5.38 -6.05 -6.87
N GLN A 81 4.28 -6.04 -6.10
CA GLN A 81 3.99 -7.09 -5.12
C GLN A 81 3.84 -8.47 -5.77
N TRP A 82 3.22 -8.55 -6.95
CA TRP A 82 3.07 -9.80 -7.69
C TRP A 82 4.41 -10.46 -8.02
N LEU A 83 5.47 -9.67 -8.25
CA LEU A 83 6.81 -10.21 -8.51
C LEU A 83 7.34 -11.07 -7.35
N VAL A 84 6.92 -10.78 -6.12
CA VAL A 84 7.26 -11.58 -4.93
C VAL A 84 6.26 -12.71 -4.73
N VAL A 85 4.97 -12.43 -4.85
CA VAL A 85 3.89 -13.41 -4.61
C VAL A 85 4.01 -14.62 -5.55
N LYS A 86 4.34 -14.39 -6.83
CA LYS A 86 4.48 -15.45 -7.83
C LYS A 86 5.60 -16.45 -7.52
N GLU A 87 6.58 -16.08 -6.69
CA GLU A 87 7.66 -16.97 -6.27
C GLU A 87 7.18 -18.02 -5.25
N ARG A 88 6.01 -17.80 -4.62
CA ARG A 88 5.46 -18.70 -3.60
C ARG A 88 4.18 -19.41 -4.02
N VAL A 89 3.35 -18.74 -4.83
CA VAL A 89 2.03 -19.28 -5.21
C VAL A 89 1.73 -18.99 -6.68
N PRO A 90 1.03 -19.89 -7.39
CA PRO A 90 0.72 -19.74 -8.81
C PRO A 90 -0.48 -18.80 -9.04
N VAL A 91 -0.40 -17.57 -8.53
CA VAL A 91 -1.44 -16.55 -8.71
C VAL A 91 -1.21 -15.79 -10.03
N PRO A 92 -2.17 -15.75 -10.96
CA PRO A 92 -2.04 -15.00 -12.20
C PRO A 92 -1.88 -13.49 -11.93
N ARG A 93 -0.96 -12.84 -12.67
CA ARG A 93 -0.68 -11.40 -12.54
C ARG A 93 -1.95 -10.54 -12.61
N LYS A 94 -2.79 -10.80 -13.62
CA LYS A 94 -4.02 -10.03 -13.86
C LYS A 94 -4.93 -10.06 -12.62
N VAL A 95 -5.14 -11.25 -12.04
CA VAL A 95 -6.01 -11.44 -10.88
C VAL A 95 -5.48 -10.66 -9.67
N TRP A 96 -4.17 -10.77 -9.39
CA TRP A 96 -3.54 -10.05 -8.28
C TRP A 96 -3.57 -8.53 -8.44
N VAL A 97 -3.27 -8.03 -9.64
CA VAL A 97 -3.31 -6.59 -9.91
C VAL A 97 -4.74 -6.06 -9.81
N THR A 98 -5.73 -6.77 -10.37
CA THR A 98 -7.14 -6.33 -10.26
C THR A 98 -7.64 -6.33 -8.82
N SER A 99 -7.16 -7.25 -7.97
CA SER A 99 -7.50 -7.25 -6.54
C SER A 99 -6.89 -6.07 -5.78
N ASN A 100 -5.97 -5.32 -6.38
CA ASN A 100 -5.43 -4.07 -5.84
C ASN A 100 -6.14 -2.84 -6.43
N VAL A 101 -6.35 -2.81 -7.75
CA VAL A 101 -6.98 -1.67 -8.46
C VAL A 101 -8.42 -1.43 -8.03
N GLY A 102 -9.26 -2.46 -7.95
CA GLY A 102 -10.68 -2.29 -7.62
C GLY A 102 -10.89 -1.63 -6.25
N PRO A 103 -10.32 -2.17 -5.16
CA PRO A 103 -10.45 -1.55 -3.84
C PRO A 103 -9.74 -0.20 -3.73
N ALA A 104 -8.61 0.01 -4.42
CA ALA A 104 -7.98 1.32 -4.49
C ALA A 104 -8.91 2.37 -5.13
N LEU A 105 -9.59 2.02 -6.22
CA LEU A 105 -10.58 2.91 -6.85
C LEU A 105 -11.73 3.26 -5.90
N LEU A 106 -12.27 2.26 -5.19
CA LEU A 106 -13.31 2.49 -4.20
C LEU A 106 -12.85 3.41 -3.08
N ALA A 107 -11.64 3.20 -2.56
CA ALA A 107 -11.08 4.08 -1.53
C ALA A 107 -10.84 5.51 -2.05
N TRP A 108 -10.36 5.65 -3.29
CA TRP A 108 -10.20 6.96 -3.92
C TRP A 108 -11.54 7.69 -4.05
N LEU A 109 -12.57 7.03 -4.57
CA LEU A 109 -13.87 7.65 -4.83
C LEU A 109 -14.66 7.93 -3.55
N LEU A 110 -14.62 7.02 -2.58
CA LEU A 110 -15.50 7.05 -1.41
C LEU A 110 -14.87 7.69 -0.19
N VAL A 111 -13.53 7.77 -0.14
CA VAL A 111 -12.81 8.23 1.06
C VAL A 111 -11.86 9.36 0.73
N ILE A 112 -10.92 9.17 -0.20
CA ILE A 112 -9.88 10.17 -0.49
C ILE A 112 -10.46 11.41 -1.17
N MET A 113 -11.26 11.26 -2.22
CA MET A 113 -11.82 12.42 -2.93
C MET A 113 -12.77 13.25 -2.07
N PRO A 114 -13.77 12.66 -1.37
CA PRO A 114 -14.62 13.42 -0.46
C PRO A 114 -13.82 14.16 0.62
N ALA A 115 -12.77 13.50 1.13
CA ALA A 115 -11.85 14.07 2.10
C ALA A 115 -11.13 15.31 1.55
N VAL A 116 -10.50 15.20 0.38
CA VAL A 116 -9.77 16.29 -0.28
C VAL A 116 -10.70 17.47 -0.57
N ILE A 117 -11.91 17.21 -1.09
CA ILE A 117 -12.91 18.25 -1.36
C ILE A 117 -13.30 18.97 -0.07
N SER A 118 -13.53 18.23 1.01
CA SER A 118 -13.89 18.81 2.31
C SER A 118 -12.76 19.63 2.92
N ALA A 119 -11.50 19.20 2.77
CA ALA A 119 -10.34 19.95 3.26
C ALA A 119 -10.18 21.29 2.54
N GLN A 120 -10.33 21.30 1.22
CA GLN A 120 -10.18 22.51 0.40
C GLN A 120 -11.28 23.55 0.66
N GLY A 121 -12.52 23.10 0.87
CA GLY A 121 -13.64 24.00 1.12
C GLY A 121 -13.66 24.65 2.50
N SER A 122 -12.79 24.21 3.41
CA SER A 122 -12.93 24.55 4.84
C SER A 122 -11.83 25.45 5.40
N HIS A 123 -10.85 25.90 4.61
CA HIS A 123 -9.66 26.61 5.11
C HIS A 123 -9.02 25.92 6.33
N GLN A 124 -9.22 24.60 6.48
CA GLN A 124 -9.11 23.95 7.77
C GLN A 124 -7.68 23.64 8.19
N THR A 125 -7.53 23.72 9.51
CA THR A 125 -6.43 23.19 10.31
C THR A 125 -6.19 21.71 10.02
N VAL A 126 -4.98 21.33 9.60
CA VAL A 126 -4.10 20.44 10.37
C VAL A 126 -4.72 19.15 10.94
N SER A 127 -5.56 19.25 11.98
CA SER A 127 -6.25 18.12 12.62
C SER A 127 -7.20 17.43 11.65
N THR A 128 -7.79 18.18 10.72
CA THR A 128 -8.65 17.65 9.67
C THR A 128 -7.83 16.90 8.64
N ALA A 129 -6.69 17.44 8.18
CA ALA A 129 -5.80 16.71 7.28
C ALA A 129 -5.34 15.37 7.87
N TYR A 130 -5.10 15.35 9.19
CA TYR A 130 -4.77 14.14 9.94
C TYR A 130 -5.92 13.13 9.99
N LEU A 131 -7.13 13.59 10.34
CA LEU A 131 -8.35 12.75 10.33
C LEU A 131 -8.63 12.18 8.95
N LEU A 132 -8.36 12.95 7.90
CA LEU A 132 -8.50 12.50 6.52
C LEU A 132 -7.49 11.41 6.20
N ALA A 133 -6.19 11.62 6.49
CA ALA A 133 -5.17 10.59 6.31
C ALA A 133 -5.50 9.29 7.07
N ALA A 134 -5.90 9.40 8.34
CA ALA A 134 -6.32 8.25 9.15
C ALA A 134 -7.55 7.55 8.57
N SER A 135 -8.55 8.30 8.08
CA SER A 135 -9.73 7.71 7.44
C SER A 135 -9.39 6.95 6.16
N GLN A 136 -8.39 7.43 5.41
CA GLN A 136 -7.91 6.80 4.18
C GLN A 136 -7.18 5.50 4.47
N SER A 137 -6.31 5.48 5.48
CA SER A 137 -5.61 4.29 5.97
C SER A 137 -6.58 3.21 6.48
N LEU A 138 -7.57 3.62 7.29
CA LEU A 138 -8.61 2.73 7.83
C LEU A 138 -9.52 2.13 6.76
N ALA A 139 -9.68 2.81 5.62
CA ALA A 139 -10.44 2.28 4.49
C ALA A 139 -9.59 1.40 3.56
N LEU A 140 -8.42 1.89 3.16
CA LEU A 140 -7.55 1.21 2.19
C LEU A 140 -7.06 -0.14 2.71
N GLY A 141 -6.60 -0.20 3.97
CA GLY A 141 -6.03 -1.42 4.54
C GLY A 141 -7.00 -2.61 4.52
N PRO A 142 -8.20 -2.50 5.11
CA PRO A 142 -9.21 -3.55 5.05
C PRO A 142 -9.69 -3.87 3.65
N LEU A 143 -9.92 -2.87 2.80
CA LEU A 143 -10.41 -3.08 1.44
C LEU A 143 -9.41 -3.85 0.57
N LEU A 144 -8.14 -3.45 0.60
CA LEU A 144 -7.05 -4.14 -0.09
C LEU A 144 -6.81 -5.52 0.52
N GLY A 145 -6.71 -5.60 1.85
CA GLY A 145 -6.50 -6.85 2.58
C GLY A 145 -7.59 -7.88 2.29
N LEU A 146 -8.86 -7.47 2.33
CA LEU A 146 -10.00 -8.34 1.99
C LEU A 146 -9.91 -8.83 0.55
N SER A 147 -9.76 -7.92 -0.41
CA SER A 147 -9.72 -8.26 -1.84
C SER A 147 -8.57 -9.20 -2.19
N GLN A 148 -7.36 -8.92 -1.70
CA GLN A 148 -6.20 -9.80 -1.86
C GLN A 148 -6.41 -11.13 -1.15
N SER A 149 -7.03 -11.14 0.04
CA SER A 149 -7.30 -12.37 0.79
C SER A 149 -8.26 -13.32 0.04
N LEU A 150 -9.20 -12.79 -0.74
CA LEU A 150 -10.09 -13.59 -1.58
C LEU A 150 -9.33 -14.29 -2.71
N VAL A 151 -8.29 -13.66 -3.24
CA VAL A 151 -7.36 -14.31 -4.20
C VAL A 151 -6.55 -15.38 -3.49
N LEU A 152 -5.99 -15.07 -2.32
CA LEU A 152 -5.17 -15.98 -1.53
C LEU A 152 -5.94 -17.19 -0.98
N ARG A 153 -7.26 -17.06 -0.77
CA ARG A 153 -8.13 -18.15 -0.30
C ARG A 153 -8.00 -19.43 -1.14
N LYS A 154 -7.67 -19.30 -2.42
CA LYS A 154 -7.50 -20.44 -3.33
C LYS A 154 -6.17 -21.18 -3.16
N VAL A 155 -5.17 -20.54 -2.56
CA VAL A 155 -3.77 -21.04 -2.55
C VAL A 155 -3.18 -21.22 -1.15
N THR A 156 -3.75 -20.63 -0.11
CA THR A 156 -3.28 -20.78 1.28
C THR A 156 -4.43 -20.91 2.27
N THR A 157 -4.23 -21.73 3.30
CA THR A 157 -5.15 -21.89 4.44
C THR A 157 -5.15 -20.69 5.38
N ARG A 158 -4.09 -19.87 5.36
CA ARG A 158 -3.89 -18.69 6.24
C ARG A 158 -4.42 -17.39 5.65
N TRP A 159 -5.18 -17.45 4.55
CA TRP A 159 -5.65 -16.26 3.82
C TRP A 159 -6.33 -15.20 4.68
N LYS A 160 -7.11 -15.58 5.70
CA LYS A 160 -7.82 -14.64 6.60
C LYS A 160 -6.87 -13.69 7.34
N TRP A 161 -5.70 -14.19 7.72
CA TRP A 161 -4.71 -13.42 8.44
C TRP A 161 -4.08 -12.30 7.60
N TRP A 162 -4.17 -12.41 6.27
CA TRP A 162 -3.74 -11.35 5.38
C TRP A 162 -4.55 -10.06 5.58
N ILE A 163 -5.83 -10.18 5.92
CA ILE A 163 -6.69 -9.04 6.26
C ILE A 163 -6.16 -8.35 7.51
N GLY A 164 -5.93 -9.12 8.57
CA GLY A 164 -5.41 -8.62 9.85
C GLY A 164 -4.03 -7.99 9.69
N ALA A 165 -3.15 -8.58 8.89
CA ALA A 165 -1.82 -8.04 8.61
C ALA A 165 -1.87 -6.69 7.89
N ASN A 166 -2.75 -6.55 6.90
CA ASN A 166 -2.94 -5.27 6.20
C ASN A 166 -3.49 -4.22 7.16
N LEU A 167 -4.57 -4.52 7.89
CA LEU A 167 -5.15 -3.60 8.86
C LEU A 167 -4.12 -3.17 9.91
N ALA A 168 -3.39 -4.11 10.52
CA ALA A 168 -2.38 -3.80 11.52
C ALA A 168 -1.26 -2.92 10.96
N SER A 169 -0.81 -3.19 9.72
CA SER A 169 0.25 -2.38 9.10
C SER A 169 -0.19 -0.94 8.88
N TRP A 170 -1.42 -0.72 8.44
CA TRP A 170 -2.00 0.63 8.26
C TRP A 170 -2.25 1.33 9.60
N LEU A 171 -2.77 0.63 10.61
CA LEU A 171 -2.91 1.20 11.96
C LEU A 171 -1.56 1.63 12.55
N ILE A 172 -0.51 0.88 12.26
CA ILE A 172 0.86 1.24 12.68
C ILE A 172 1.37 2.44 11.89
N VAL A 173 1.07 2.56 10.59
CA VAL A 173 1.34 3.80 9.82
C VAL A 173 0.70 4.98 10.56
N ASP A 174 -0.61 4.91 10.82
CA ASP A 174 -1.34 6.01 11.44
C ASP A 174 -0.82 6.33 12.84
N ALA A 175 -0.51 5.33 13.65
CA ALA A 175 0.06 5.55 14.99
C ALA A 175 1.43 6.23 14.90
N LEU A 176 2.28 5.83 13.94
CA LEU A 176 3.60 6.42 13.75
C LEU A 176 3.51 7.86 13.24
N ILE A 177 2.66 8.14 12.24
CA ILE A 177 2.44 9.53 11.78
C ILE A 177 1.95 10.39 12.95
N TYR A 178 1.04 9.87 13.78
CA TYR A 178 0.50 10.61 14.92
C TYR A 178 1.60 10.95 15.92
N LEU A 179 2.38 9.95 16.32
CA LEU A 179 3.46 10.12 17.28
C LEU A 179 4.54 11.07 16.74
N LEU A 180 4.95 10.92 15.48
CA LEU A 180 5.92 11.81 14.84
C LEU A 180 5.41 13.27 14.82
N SER A 181 4.14 13.47 14.46
CA SER A 181 3.51 14.79 14.44
C SER A 181 3.41 15.45 15.84
N ARG A 182 3.42 14.64 16.90
CA ARG A 182 3.42 15.12 18.30
C ARG A 182 4.81 15.44 18.83
N TRP A 183 5.82 14.70 18.37
CA TRP A 183 7.16 14.74 18.95
C TRP A 183 8.05 15.84 18.38
N ALA A 184 7.77 16.28 17.17
CA ALA A 184 8.58 17.31 16.55
C ALA A 184 7.72 18.53 16.25
N ALA A 185 7.97 19.57 17.04
CA ALA A 185 7.39 20.90 16.85
C ALA A 185 7.74 21.50 15.47
N ASP A 186 8.86 21.06 14.86
CA ASP A 186 9.30 21.42 13.51
C ASP A 186 8.90 20.39 12.42
N LEU A 187 8.42 19.18 12.76
CA LEU A 187 7.87 18.19 11.80
C LEU A 187 6.36 18.37 11.69
N ASN A 188 5.98 19.60 11.37
CA ASN A 188 4.61 20.03 11.49
C ASN A 188 3.91 19.80 10.15
N VAL A 189 3.73 18.52 9.78
CA VAL A 189 2.68 18.07 8.82
C VAL A 189 1.32 18.67 9.24
N LEU A 190 1.20 18.91 10.54
CA LEU A 190 0.15 19.60 11.25
C LEU A 190 0.29 21.15 11.26
N THR A 191 1.04 21.83 10.40
CA THR A 191 0.84 23.28 10.09
C THR A 191 0.91 23.58 8.60
N GLY A 192 1.19 22.57 7.77
CA GLY A 192 1.47 22.74 6.34
C GLY A 192 2.96 22.77 6.00
N ASP A 193 3.85 22.67 6.99
CA ASP A 193 5.31 22.68 6.81
C ASP A 193 5.94 21.28 6.77
N GLY A 194 5.14 20.22 6.92
CA GLY A 194 5.63 18.84 6.91
C GLY A 194 6.30 18.48 5.59
N SER A 195 7.53 17.97 5.65
CA SER A 195 8.26 17.66 4.43
C SER A 195 7.67 16.41 3.77
N LEU A 196 7.54 16.43 2.44
CA LEU A 196 7.17 15.25 1.65
C LEU A 196 8.03 14.03 2.02
N VAL A 197 9.28 14.25 2.39
CA VAL A 197 10.21 13.20 2.83
C VAL A 197 9.67 12.42 4.04
N GLU A 198 8.95 13.05 4.97
CA GLU A 198 8.39 12.39 6.16
C GLU A 198 7.23 11.45 5.83
N VAL A 199 6.35 11.87 4.92
CA VAL A 199 5.24 11.04 4.43
C VAL A 199 5.81 9.80 3.71
N TYR A 200 6.87 10.01 2.93
CA TYR A 200 7.56 8.93 2.22
C TYR A 200 8.21 7.95 3.20
N LEU A 201 8.96 8.45 4.19
CA LEU A 201 9.64 7.62 5.19
C LEU A 201 8.64 6.80 6.02
N THR A 202 7.49 7.39 6.38
CA THR A 202 6.49 6.70 7.20
C THR A 202 5.77 5.59 6.42
N LEU A 203 5.46 5.81 5.15
CA LEU A 203 4.90 4.77 4.26
C LEU A 203 5.91 3.64 3.99
N ILE A 204 7.19 3.97 3.88
CA ILE A 204 8.27 2.98 3.71
C ILE A 204 8.43 2.13 4.98
N ALA A 205 8.32 2.73 6.17
CA ALA A 205 8.53 2.08 7.45
C ALA A 205 7.56 0.92 7.76
N THR A 206 6.43 0.80 7.04
CA THR A 206 5.42 -0.26 7.30
C THR A 206 5.46 -1.41 6.31
N THR A 207 6.24 -1.28 5.24
CA THR A 207 6.58 -2.37 4.33
C THR A 207 7.22 -3.60 5.00
N PRO A 208 8.01 -3.48 6.09
CA PRO A 208 8.56 -4.63 6.80
C PRO A 208 7.48 -5.50 7.47
N LEU A 209 6.44 -4.89 8.04
CA LEU A 209 5.38 -5.60 8.76
C LEU A 209 4.53 -6.45 7.81
N THR A 210 4.09 -5.86 6.69
CA THR A 210 3.40 -6.60 5.63
C THR A 210 4.28 -7.69 5.02
N GLY A 211 5.60 -7.47 4.95
CA GLY A 211 6.56 -8.46 4.46
C GLY A 211 6.66 -9.70 5.35
N ARG A 212 6.72 -9.53 6.67
CA ARG A 212 6.73 -10.68 7.60
C ARG A 212 5.42 -11.46 7.52
N ALA A 213 4.30 -10.75 7.46
CA ALA A 213 2.99 -11.39 7.31
C ALA A 213 2.87 -12.15 5.98
N LEU A 214 3.39 -11.60 4.89
CA LEU A 214 3.39 -12.26 3.58
C LEU A 214 4.11 -13.60 3.64
N LEU A 215 5.33 -13.60 4.18
CA LEU A 215 6.13 -14.82 4.30
C LEU A 215 5.42 -15.90 5.13
N TRP A 216 4.74 -15.49 6.20
CA TRP A 216 4.01 -16.41 7.05
C TRP A 216 2.71 -16.92 6.42
N VAL A 217 1.96 -16.06 5.71
CA VAL A 217 0.72 -16.43 5.00
C VAL A 217 1.02 -17.33 3.81
N LEU A 218 2.13 -17.10 3.12
CA LEU A 218 2.57 -17.87 1.94
C LEU A 218 3.65 -18.91 2.26
N ALA A 219 3.81 -19.26 3.54
CA ALA A 219 4.72 -20.31 3.95
C ALA A 219 4.33 -21.65 3.27
N PRO A 220 5.30 -22.49 2.85
CA PRO A 220 5.00 -23.75 2.15
C PRO A 220 4.04 -24.66 2.94
N THR A 221 4.18 -24.68 4.26
CA THR A 221 3.32 -25.44 5.20
C THR A 221 1.87 -24.96 5.26
N ALA A 222 1.58 -23.76 4.77
CA ALA A 222 0.25 -23.17 4.75
C ALA A 222 -0.45 -23.32 3.39
N LEU A 223 0.29 -23.70 2.34
CA LEU A 223 -0.24 -23.78 0.98
C LEU A 223 -1.26 -24.92 0.87
N THR A 224 -2.37 -24.62 0.20
CA THR A 224 -3.36 -25.64 -0.11
C THR A 224 -2.77 -26.59 -1.15
N ALA A 225 -2.89 -27.91 -0.94
CA ALA A 225 -2.48 -28.89 -1.95
C ALA A 225 -3.15 -28.55 -3.29
N ALA A 226 -2.37 -28.55 -4.38
CA ALA A 226 -2.92 -28.38 -5.72
C ALA A 226 -3.97 -29.47 -5.93
N ARG A 227 -5.24 -29.05 -6.07
CA ARG A 227 -6.35 -29.93 -6.45
C ARG A 227 -6.36 -30.09 -7.96
#